data_AF-A0AAP2CH53-F1
#
_entry.id   AF-A0AAP2CH53-F1
#
_cell.length_a   1.000
_cell.length_b   1.000
_cell.length_c   1.000
_cell.angle_alpha   90.00
_cell.angle_beta   90.00
_cell.angle_gamma   90.00
#
_symmetry.space_group_name_H-M   'P 1'
#
loop_
_entity.id
_entity.type
_entity.pdbx_description
1 polymer ?
#
loop_
_entity_poly.entity_id
_entity_poly.type
_entity_poly.pdbx_seq_one_letter_code
_entity_poly.pdbx_strand_id
1 'polypeptide(L)' 'MIEYVKTILLKVSFDKKLFEKELKKGLSLLVPSEVQEFKTWCYGTFSNLYGPVLNKHFTQIAA' A
#
# COMPACT_ATOMS: atom_id res chain seq x y z
N MET A 1 6.56 -11.01 4.48
CA MET A 1 7.08 -9.89 3.65
C MET A 1 6.37 -8.58 3.95
N ILE A 2 5.17 -8.63 4.52
CA ILE A 2 4.36 -7.45 4.84
C ILE A 2 5.05 -6.38 5.69
N GLU A 3 5.75 -6.75 6.77
CA GLU A 3 6.43 -5.78 7.65
C GLU A 3 7.53 -4.97 6.96
N TYR A 4 8.23 -5.60 6.00
CA TYR A 4 9.22 -4.92 5.17
C TYR A 4 8.57 -3.87 4.28
N VAL A 5 7.46 -4.22 3.62
CA VAL A 5 6.69 -3.29 2.77
C VAL A 5 6.11 -2.14 3.60
N LYS A 6 5.52 -2.43 4.77
CA LYS A 6 5.01 -1.41 5.71
C LYS A 6 6.10 -0.41 6.09
N THR A 7 7.30 -0.90 6.43
CA THR A 7 8.45 -0.05 6.79
C THR A 7 8.87 0.85 5.63
N ILE A 8 8.92 0.33 4.41
CA ILE A 8 9.26 1.14 3.23
C ILE A 8 8.21 2.23 3.01
N LEU A 9 6.92 1.89 3.05
CA LEU A 9 5.86 2.87 2.84
C LEU A 9 5.88 4.00 3.84
N LEU A 10 6.16 3.72 5.12
CA LEU A 10 6.35 4.76 6.14
C LEU A 10 7.55 5.67 5.81
N LYS A 11 8.66 5.11 5.32
CA LYS A 11 9.86 5.89 4.97
C LYS A 11 9.65 6.76 3.75
N VAL A 12 8.84 6.32 2.78
CA VAL A 12 8.63 7.06 1.52
C VAL A 12 7.34 7.89 1.50
N SER A 13 6.56 7.90 2.58
CA SER A 13 5.26 8.59 2.61
C SER A 13 5.35 10.12 2.50
N PHE A 14 6.56 10.70 2.54
CA PHE A 14 6.78 12.13 2.32
C PHE A 14 6.62 12.56 0.85
N ASP A 15 6.73 11.62 -0.11
CA ASP A 15 6.58 11.91 -1.53
C ASP A 15 5.50 11.00 -2.15
N LYS A 16 4.48 11.62 -2.72
CA LYS A 16 3.33 10.92 -3.31
C LYS A 16 3.71 9.96 -4.43
N LYS A 17 4.63 10.36 -5.33
CA LYS A 17 5.03 9.54 -6.48
C LYS A 17 5.86 8.34 -6.02
N LEU A 18 6.75 8.55 -5.06
CA LEU A 18 7.57 7.49 -4.48
C LEU A 18 6.70 6.52 -3.66
N PHE A 19 5.78 7.04 -2.85
CA PHE A 19 4.79 6.24 -2.14
C PHE A 19 4.00 5.34 -3.09
N GLU A 20 3.43 5.89 -4.17
CA GLU A 20 2.66 5.10 -5.14
C GLU A 20 3.53 4.02 -5.82
N LYS A 21 4.79 4.34 -6.13
CA LYS A 21 5.75 3.39 -6.72
C LYS A 21 6.04 2.22 -5.78
N GLU A 22 6.33 2.50 -4.51
CA GLU A 22 6.65 1.45 -3.53
C GLU A 22 5.39 0.68 -3.11
N LEU A 23 4.22 1.30 -3.09
CA LEU A 23 2.94 0.61 -2.86
C LEU A 23 2.71 -0.46 -3.93
N LYS A 24 2.90 -0.11 -5.21
CA LYS A 24 2.74 -1.06 -6.31
C LYS A 24 3.72 -2.23 -6.20
N LYS A 25 4.98 -1.96 -5.87
CA LYS A 25 5.98 -3.03 -5.62
C LYS A 25 5.58 -3.92 -4.45
N GLY A 26 5.08 -3.33 -3.37
CA GLY A 26 4.56 -4.05 -2.22
C GLY A 26 3.46 -5.04 -2.62
N LEU A 27 2.46 -4.56 -3.39
CA LEU A 27 1.36 -5.40 -3.86
C LEU A 27 1.81 -6.58 -4.73
N SER A 28 2.88 -6.42 -5.53
CA SER A 28 3.45 -7.51 -6.32
C SER A 28 4.31 -8.49 -5.52
N LEU A 29 4.79 -8.10 -4.32
CA LEU A 29 5.69 -8.90 -3.49
C LEU A 29 4.93 -9.75 -2.45
N LEU A 30 3.74 -9.30 -2.04
CA LEU A 30 2.94 -9.96 -1.02
C LEU A 30 2.12 -11.10 -1.60
N VAL A 31 1.97 -12.16 -0.82
CA VAL A 31 1.05 -13.26 -1.15
C VAL A 31 -0.40 -12.86 -0.87
N PRO A 32 -1.41 -13.48 -1.51
CA PRO A 32 -2.80 -13.10 -1.33
C PRO A 32 -3.29 -13.05 0.12
N SER A 33 -2.78 -13.94 0.98
CA SER A 33 -3.12 -13.94 2.42
C SER A 33 -2.59 -12.69 3.17
N GLU A 34 -1.46 -12.12 2.74
CA GLU A 34 -0.89 -10.89 3.31
C GLU A 34 -1.57 -9.63 2.76
N VAL A 35 -2.07 -9.66 1.51
CA VAL A 35 -2.63 -8.48 0.83
C VAL A 35 -3.85 -7.91 1.56
N GLN A 36 -4.70 -8.74 2.15
CA GLN A 36 -5.90 -8.26 2.86
C GLN A 36 -5.54 -7.52 4.15
N GLU A 37 -4.58 -8.04 4.92
CA GLU A 37 -4.05 -7.36 6.11
C GLU A 37 -3.37 -6.05 5.70
N PHE A 38 -2.55 -6.10 4.65
CA PHE A 38 -1.83 -4.94 4.13
C PHE A 38 -2.77 -3.84 3.66
N LYS A 39 -3.86 -4.20 2.97
CA LYS A 39 -4.92 -3.26 2.57
C LYS A 39 -5.49 -2.53 3.78
N THR A 40 -5.92 -3.28 4.79
CA THR A 40 -6.52 -2.73 6.01
C THR A 40 -5.56 -1.75 6.69
N TRP A 41 -4.30 -2.14 6.82
CA TRP A 41 -3.25 -1.28 7.39
C TRP A 41 -3.00 -0.01 6.57
N CYS A 42 -2.92 -0.12 5.24
CA CYS A 42 -2.71 1.04 4.35
C CYS A 42 -3.85 2.06 4.48
N TYR A 43 -5.10 1.64 4.53
CA TYR A 43 -6.24 2.55 4.73
C TYR A 43 -6.21 3.16 6.14
N GLY A 44 -5.89 2.39 7.19
CA GLY A 44 -5.77 2.92 8.55
C GLY A 44 -4.65 3.96 8.70
N THR A 45 -3.55 3.79 7.97
CA THR A 45 -2.35 4.63 8.12
C THR A 45 -2.32 5.82 7.16
N PHE A 46 -2.76 5.63 5.91
CA PHE A 46 -2.54 6.60 4.82
C PHE A 46 -3.81 7.11 4.15
N SER A 47 -5.02 6.73 4.58
CA SER A 47 -6.27 7.18 3.94
C SER A 47 -6.40 8.70 3.83
N ASN A 48 -6.04 9.43 4.89
CA ASN A 48 -6.12 10.90 4.92
C ASN A 48 -5.12 11.58 3.97
N LEU A 49 -3.98 10.95 3.70
CA LEU A 49 -2.92 11.51 2.85
C LEU A 49 -3.05 11.07 1.39
N TYR A 50 -3.34 9.79 1.19
CA TYR A 50 -3.23 9.10 -0.09
C TYR A 50 -4.46 8.26 -0.45
N GLY A 51 -5.63 8.53 0.14
CA GLY A 51 -6.89 7.85 -0.17
C GLY A 51 -7.14 7.62 -1.67
N PRO A 52 -6.98 8.61 -2.56
CA PRO A 52 -7.13 8.39 -4.00
C PRO A 52 -6.13 7.38 -4.60
N VAL A 53 -4.90 7.35 -4.10
CA VAL A 53 -3.87 6.40 -4.54
C VAL A 53 -4.20 4.99 -4.04
N LEU A 54 -4.63 4.86 -2.77
CA LEU A 54 -5.05 3.59 -2.21
C LEU A 54 -6.25 3.02 -2.97
N ASN A 55 -7.26 3.85 -3.24
CA ASN A 55 -8.44 3.47 -4.00
C ASN A 55 -8.05 2.95 -5.39
N LYS A 56 -7.16 3.66 -6.10
CA LYS A 56 -6.69 3.26 -7.44
C LYS A 56 -6.09 1.85 -7.47
N HIS A 57 -5.27 1.48 -6.49
CA HIS A 57 -4.53 0.21 -6.51
C HIS A 57 -5.27 -0.94 -5.81
N PHE A 58 -6.04 -0.66 -4.75
CA PHE A 58 -6.78 -1.71 -4.03
C PHE A 58 -8.16 -2.05 -4.60
N THR A 59 -8.74 -1.20 -5.46
CA THR A 59 -9.97 -1.56 -6.20
C THR A 59 -9.68 -2.49 -7.38
N GLN A 60 -8.48 -2.43 -7.95
CA GLN A 60 -8.07 -3.34 -9.03
C GLN A 60 -7.80 -4.79 -8.58
N ILE A 61 -7.68 -5.05 -7.28
CA ILE A 61 -7.41 -6.40 -6.73
C ILE A 61 -8.71 -7.16 -6.40
N ALA A 62 -9.88 -6.51 -6.50
CA ALA A 62 -11.18 -7.07 -6.09
C ALA A 62 -12.07 -7.54 -7.27
N ALA A 63 -11.50 -7.83 -8.44
CA ALA A 63 -12.23 -8.38 -9.58
C ALA A 63 -11.60 -9.71 -10.04
#